data_AF-A0A944NFV7-F1
#
_entry.id   AF-A0A944NFV7-F1
#
_cell.length_a   1.000
_cell.length_b   1.000
_cell.length_c   1.000
_cell.angle_alpha   90.00
_cell.angle_beta   90.00
_cell.angle_gamma   90.00
#
_symmetry.space_group_name_H-M   'P 1'
#
loop_
_entity.id
_entity.type
_entity.pdbx_description
1 polymer ?
#
loop_
_entity_poly.entity_id
_entity_poly.type
_entity_poly.pdbx_seq_one_letter_code
_entity_poly.pdbx_strand_id
1 'polypeptide(L)'
;MATLPTPEEIMGLLRGVIDPELGNDIVDLGMARQVTVSPQGEVNITIALTTSGCPLRAQIQRDARARVIDLPGVTRVRLLGPN
;
A
#
# COMPACT_ATOMS: atom_id res chain seq x y z
N MET A 1 -18.56 16.29 -0.11
CA MET A 1 -17.17 16.70 -0.42
C MET A 1 -16.34 15.42 -0.41
N ALA A 2 -15.86 14.94 -1.56
CA ALA A 2 -14.93 13.81 -1.57
C ALA A 2 -13.56 14.36 -1.19
N THR A 3 -13.18 14.19 0.08
CA THR A 3 -11.82 14.52 0.52
C THR A 3 -10.88 13.43 0.05
N LEU A 4 -9.73 13.80 -0.48
CA LEU A 4 -8.68 12.83 -0.78
C LEU A 4 -8.22 12.17 0.52
N PRO A 5 -7.91 10.87 0.51
CA PRO A 5 -7.40 10.21 1.71
C PRO A 5 -6.01 10.74 2.04
N THR A 6 -5.71 10.86 3.32
CA THR A 6 -4.38 11.29 3.76
C THR A 6 -3.40 10.12 3.72
N PRO A 7 -2.08 10.39 3.61
CA PRO A 7 -1.07 9.34 3.73
C PRO A 7 -1.18 8.54 5.03
N GLU A 8 -1.59 9.18 6.13
CA GLU A 8 -1.79 8.53 7.43
C GLU A 8 -2.96 7.55 7.40
N GLU A 9 -4.09 7.91 6.77
CA GLU A 9 -5.22 6.98 6.61
C GLU A 9 -4.83 5.77 5.76
N ILE A 10 -4.08 6.00 4.69
CA ILE A 10 -3.59 4.92 3.83
C ILE A 10 -2.62 4.04 4.62
N MET A 11 -1.66 4.61 5.36
CA MET A 11 -0.78 3.82 6.23
C MET A 11 -1.57 3.02 7.27
N GLY A 12 -2.61 3.60 7.86
CA GLY A 12 -3.52 2.90 8.77
C GLY A 12 -4.20 1.70 8.12
N LEU A 13 -4.65 1.83 6.87
CA LEU A 13 -5.24 0.72 6.11
C LEU A 13 -4.22 -0.35 5.74
N LEU A 14 -2.99 0.05 5.40
CA LEU A 14 -1.89 -0.85 5.07
C LEU A 14 -1.45 -1.69 6.27
N ARG A 15 -1.63 -1.22 7.51
CA ARG A 15 -1.44 -2.05 8.72
C ARG A 15 -2.37 -3.27 8.78
N GLY A 16 -3.49 -3.23 8.06
CA GLY A 16 -4.38 -4.39 7.90
C GLY A 16 -3.88 -5.43 6.91
N VAL A 17 -2.77 -5.17 6.22
CA VAL A 17 -2.13 -6.11 5.29
C VAL A 17 -0.99 -6.80 6.02
N ILE A 18 -1.21 -8.06 6.35
CA ILE A 18 -0.27 -8.91 7.08
C ILE A 18 0.59 -9.68 6.09
N ASP A 19 1.90 -9.69 6.31
CA ASP A 19 2.82 -10.58 5.62
C ASP A 19 2.67 -12.00 6.20
N PRO A 20 2.24 -13.00 5.42
CA PRO A 20 2.00 -14.35 5.95
C PRO A 20 3.28 -15.14 6.24
N GLU A 21 4.46 -14.68 5.79
CA GLU A 21 5.74 -15.30 6.15
C GLU A 21 6.21 -14.83 7.52
N LEU A 22 6.05 -13.54 7.79
CA LEU A 22 6.52 -12.91 9.04
C LEU A 22 5.42 -12.79 10.10
N GLY A 23 4.15 -12.95 9.73
CA GLY A 23 3.00 -12.84 10.62
C GLY A 23 2.74 -11.43 11.17
N ASN A 24 3.33 -10.41 10.57
CA ASN A 24 3.23 -9.01 10.98
C ASN A 24 2.82 -8.10 9.84
N ASP A 25 2.39 -6.88 10.15
CA ASP A 25 1.92 -5.95 9.13
C ASP A 25 3.06 -5.29 8.34
N ILE A 26 2.81 -5.02 7.07
CA ILE A 26 3.82 -4.47 6.15
C ILE A 26 4.32 -3.07 6.54
N VAL A 27 3.61 -2.37 7.43
CA VAL A 27 3.99 -1.03 7.90
C VAL A 27 4.98 -1.16 9.06
N ASP A 28 4.69 -2.00 10.04
CA ASP A 28 5.55 -2.30 11.20
C ASP A 28 6.83 -3.02 10.78
N LEU A 29 6.73 -3.91 9.79
CA LEU A 29 7.87 -4.55 9.14
C LEU A 29 8.76 -3.56 8.35
N GLY A 30 8.35 -2.28 8.22
CA GLY A 30 9.09 -1.25 7.51
C GLY A 30 9.15 -1.49 5.99
N MET A 31 8.28 -2.35 5.46
CA MET A 31 8.19 -2.64 4.03
C MET A 31 7.49 -1.50 3.29
N ALA A 32 6.44 -0.89 3.87
CA ALA A 32 5.82 0.31 3.35
C ALA A 32 6.68 1.55 3.67
N ARG A 33 7.52 1.97 2.72
CA ARG A 33 8.48 3.07 2.91
C ARG A 33 7.86 4.44 2.73
N GLN A 34 7.01 4.59 1.73
CA GLN A 34 6.45 5.89 1.39
C GLN A 34 5.05 5.74 0.79
N VAL A 35 4.17 6.66 1.17
CA VAL A 35 2.85 6.83 0.56
C VAL A 35 2.75 8.27 0.06
N THR A 36 2.30 8.45 -1.17
CA THR A 36 2.11 9.76 -1.77
C THR A 36 0.75 9.79 -2.45
N VAL A 37 -0.04 10.82 -2.16
CA VAL A 37 -1.37 11.01 -2.73
C VAL A 37 -1.33 12.22 -3.64
N SER A 38 -1.60 12.00 -4.92
CA SER A 38 -1.68 13.06 -5.91
C SER A 38 -3.02 13.80 -5.82
N PRO A 39 -3.06 15.10 -6.16
CA PRO A 39 -4.30 15.89 -6.16
C PRO A 39 -5.36 15.37 -7.15
N GLN A 40 -4.98 14.48 -8.07
CA GLN A 40 -5.85 13.82 -9.04
C GLN A 40 -6.47 12.51 -8.50
N GLY A 41 -6.19 12.14 -7.25
CA GLY A 41 -6.62 10.87 -6.66
C GLY A 41 -5.74 9.67 -7.00
N GLU A 42 -4.52 9.89 -7.53
CA GLU A 42 -3.56 8.79 -7.71
C GLU A 42 -2.76 8.56 -6.43
N VAL A 43 -2.81 7.36 -5.87
CA VAL A 43 -2.02 6.95 -4.71
C VAL A 43 -0.82 6.15 -5.17
N ASN A 44 0.38 6.60 -4.80
CA ASN A 44 1.64 5.92 -5.05
C ASN A 44 2.19 5.37 -3.73
N ILE A 45 2.42 4.06 -3.67
CA ILE A 45 2.92 3.38 -2.48
C ILE A 45 4.23 2.68 -2.84
N THR A 46 5.30 3.05 -2.15
CA THR A 46 6.61 2.43 -2.29
C THR A 46 6.75 1.32 -1.27
N ILE A 47 6.82 0.08 -1.75
CA ILE A 47 7.01 -1.10 -0.89
C ILE A 47 8.40 -1.67 -1.15
N ALA A 48 9.28 -1.60 -0.16
CA ALA A 48 10.61 -2.20 -0.17
C ALA A 48 10.52 -3.65 0.32
N LEU A 49 10.10 -4.55 -0.57
CA LEU A 49 10.07 -5.98 -0.25
C LEU A 49 11.47 -6.57 -0.36
N THR A 50 11.92 -7.20 0.72
CA THR A 50 13.20 -7.91 0.81
C THR A 50 13.15 -9.29 0.15
N THR A 51 11.97 -9.75 -0.28
CA THR A 51 11.76 -11.04 -0.93
C THR A 51 11.96 -10.92 -2.45
N SER A 52 13.11 -11.41 -2.93
CA SER A 52 13.61 -11.35 -4.33
C SER A 52 12.83 -12.17 -5.36
N GLY A 53 11.53 -12.37 -5.15
CA GLY A 53 10.67 -13.08 -6.08
C GLY A 53 9.83 -14.06 -5.32
N CYS A 54 8.52 -13.85 -5.33
CA CYS A 54 7.53 -14.89 -5.03
C CYS A 54 6.11 -14.29 -5.14
N PRO A 55 5.10 -15.10 -5.49
CA PRO A 55 3.70 -14.69 -5.64
C PRO A 55 3.13 -13.88 -4.46
N LEU A 56 3.75 -14.01 -3.29
CA LEU A 56 3.39 -13.29 -2.06
C LEU A 56 3.47 -11.78 -2.19
N ARG A 57 4.53 -11.25 -2.83
CA ARG A 57 4.64 -9.81 -3.11
C ARG A 57 3.42 -9.33 -3.88
N ALA A 58 3.06 -10.05 -4.94
CA ALA A 58 1.94 -9.69 -5.78
C ALA A 58 0.61 -9.80 -5.01
N GLN A 59 0.50 -10.74 -4.06
CA GLN A 59 -0.65 -10.87 -3.19
C GLN A 59 -0.78 -9.68 -2.23
N ILE A 60 0.27 -9.36 -1.48
CA ILE A 60 0.33 -8.19 -0.58
C ILE A 60 0.00 -6.91 -1.34
N GLN A 61 0.59 -6.76 -2.53
CA GLN A 61 0.31 -5.63 -3.41
C GLN A 61 -1.16 -5.60 -3.85
N ARG A 62 -1.76 -6.73 -4.25
CA ARG A 62 -3.18 -6.80 -4.61
C ARG A 62 -4.08 -6.43 -3.43
N ASP A 63 -3.79 -6.95 -2.23
CA ASP A 63 -4.58 -6.68 -1.03
C ASP A 63 -4.47 -5.20 -0.63
N ALA A 64 -3.26 -4.65 -0.58
CA ALA A 64 -3.03 -3.23 -0.33
C ALA A 64 -3.79 -2.36 -1.34
N ARG A 65 -3.69 -2.68 -2.63
CA ARG A 65 -4.42 -1.96 -3.68
C ARG A 65 -5.93 -2.08 -3.51
N ALA A 66 -6.46 -3.26 -3.20
CA ALA A 66 -7.89 -3.48 -3.04
C ALA A 66 -8.48 -2.69 -1.86
N ARG A 67 -7.69 -2.49 -0.79
CA ARG A 67 -8.11 -1.68 0.35
C ARG A 67 -8.03 -0.18 0.06
N VAL A 68 -6.99 0.25 -0.66
CA VAL A 68 -6.79 1.67 -0.97
C VAL A 68 -7.71 2.15 -2.08
N ILE A 69 -8.05 1.32 -3.06
CA ILE A 69 -8.99 1.70 -4.14
C ILE A 69 -10.42 1.92 -3.62
N ASP A 70 -10.77 1.33 -2.47
CA ASP A 70 -12.07 1.51 -1.81
C ASP A 70 -12.21 2.89 -1.15
N LEU A 71 -11.09 3.60 -0.94
CA LEU A 71 -11.11 4.92 -0.31
C LEU A 71 -11.77 5.97 -1.21
N PRO A 72 -12.60 6.86 -0.63
CA PRO A 72 -13.24 7.94 -1.37
C PRO A 72 -12.18 8.90 -1.94
N GLY A 73 -12.28 9.21 -3.24
CA GLY A 73 -11.34 10.11 -3.91
C GLY A 73 -10.11 9.41 -4.51
N VAL A 74 -9.95 8.10 -4.35
CA VAL A 74 -8.90 7.34 -5.03
C VAL A 74 -9.35 6.96 -6.44
N THR A 75 -8.70 7.56 -7.43
CA THR A 75 -8.92 7.25 -8.85
C THR A 75 -8.03 6.09 -9.30
N ARG A 76 -6.82 6.00 -8.73
CA ARG A 76 -5.80 5.05 -9.19
C ARG A 76 -4.80 4.74 -8.10
N VAL A 77 -4.32 3.50 -8.07
CA VAL A 77 -3.31 3.04 -7.11
C VAL A 77 -2.13 2.45 -7.87
N ARG A 78 -0.94 2.99 -7.63
CA ARG A 78 0.34 2.50 -8.13
C ARG A 78 1.18 1.99 -6.98
N LEU A 79 1.70 0.78 -7.16
CA LEU A 79 2.60 0.15 -6.21
C LEU A 79 3.98 0.09 -6.86
N LEU A 80 4.93 0.79 -6.27
CA LEU A 80 6.32 0.86 -6.72
C LEU A 80 7.10 -0.19 -5.92
N GLY A 81 7.60 -1.21 -6.62
CA GLY A 81 8.57 -2.15 -6.06
C GLY A 81 9.97 -1.54 -6.05
N PRO A 82 10.91 -2.09 -5.24
CA PRO A 82 12.31 -1.73 -5.42
C PRO A 82 12.72 -2.26 -6.80
N ASN A 83 13.28 -1.36 -7.61
CA ASN A 83 13.94 -1.68 -8.86
C ASN A 83 15.08 -2.69 -8.61
#